data_AF-A0A9P1AVA1-F1
#
_entry.id   AF-A0A9P1AVA1-F1
#
_cell.length_a   1.000
_cell.length_b   1.000
_cell.length_c   1.000
_cell.angle_alpha   90.00
_cell.angle_beta   90.00
_cell.angle_gamma   90.00
#
_symmetry.space_group_name_H-M   'P 1'
#
loop_
_entity.id
_entity.type
_entity.pdbx_description
1 polymer ?
#
loop_
_entity_poly.entity_id
_entity_poly.type
_entity_poly.pdbx_seq_one_letter_code
_entity_poly.pdbx_strand_id
1 'polypeptide(L)'
;MDHTVHDPPSSVLNDNCSASYMTPYATVIAMSGLYLLAIFYFCKKSKKMCQPMSDSMYPYQKRLKQLERELKNYLIDEESIEVDDYHIGQTADGFIFRGGVFPKTRNRFNAKVTTAVKISFPIVTKSISLLEDALRLSKLDHPNLIRLLGVSQLSFTVFRPMIALEWLPGGTLSDFFVYKVREREDHERSPIQLKDMLSILYQISQALKYIHCKLDEFGQELTHGRICARNVLISEPDLKKCEVKLGDFGEPPIGAQFVTPIVNYMPPEILCCAERIPPHRPENDVWMFGVLIWECLTLGAKPHFRKSVEEIKKSFRLPDRGLSCPPTCPLDVWTLVTDCLADPHMRPRFSSSTNASIPTRLSELHHIVSPALFLYPIPNQSVCTCAEHNCHSIPQY
;
A
#
# COMPACT_ATOMS: atom_id res chain seq x y z
N MET A 1 86.08 10.62 -78.10
CA MET A 1 85.24 10.73 -76.89
C MET A 1 83.81 10.57 -77.39
N ASP A 2 83.41 9.35 -77.73
CA ASP A 2 82.88 8.33 -76.77
C ASP A 2 81.73 8.94 -75.95
N HIS A 3 80.47 8.52 -76.05
CA HIS A 3 79.97 7.16 -76.08
C HIS A 3 78.59 7.00 -76.78
N THR A 4 78.53 6.01 -77.67
CA THR A 4 77.53 4.94 -77.86
C THR A 4 76.12 5.07 -77.22
N VAL A 5 75.02 5.11 -78.00
CA VAL A 5 74.21 4.01 -78.62
C VAL A 5 73.05 3.50 -77.71
N HIS A 6 71.79 3.67 -78.13
CA HIS A 6 70.78 2.60 -78.40
C HIS A 6 69.33 3.15 -78.57
N ASP A 7 68.75 2.91 -79.76
CA ASP A 7 67.30 2.88 -80.08
C ASP A 7 66.62 1.57 -79.57
N PRO A 8 65.31 1.27 -79.84
CA PRO A 8 64.03 1.87 -79.40
C PRO A 8 63.12 0.78 -78.71
N PRO A 9 61.79 0.66 -78.98
CA PRO A 9 60.62 1.25 -78.31
C PRO A 9 59.77 0.23 -77.47
N SER A 10 58.79 0.68 -76.66
CA SER A 10 57.53 -0.08 -76.38
C SER A 10 56.55 0.60 -75.40
N SER A 11 55.41 1.02 -75.95
CA SER A 11 54.02 0.67 -75.59
C SER A 11 53.46 0.69 -74.14
N VAL A 12 52.17 1.10 -74.10
CA VAL A 12 51.06 0.79 -73.18
C VAL A 12 50.88 1.69 -71.95
N LEU A 13 49.84 2.55 -71.95
CA LEU A 13 48.57 2.32 -71.21
C LEU A 13 47.63 3.52 -71.34
N ASN A 14 46.40 3.21 -71.77
CA ASN A 14 45.20 4.03 -71.59
C ASN A 14 45.04 4.42 -70.11
N ASP A 15 44.71 5.67 -69.84
CA ASP A 15 43.97 6.03 -68.62
C ASP A 15 42.94 7.12 -68.94
N ASN A 16 41.79 6.68 -69.45
CA ASN A 16 40.55 7.42 -69.31
C ASN A 16 40.11 7.33 -67.84
N CYS A 17 40.55 8.26 -67.00
CA CYS A 17 39.97 8.44 -65.67
C CYS A 17 38.57 9.06 -65.81
N SER A 18 37.56 8.21 -66.00
CA SER A 18 36.16 8.57 -65.73
C SER A 18 35.97 8.57 -64.21
N ALA A 19 36.20 9.72 -63.58
CA ALA A 19 35.76 9.96 -62.22
C ALA A 19 34.23 9.81 -62.18
N SER A 20 33.75 8.68 -61.68
CA SER A 20 32.33 8.38 -61.53
C SER A 20 31.81 9.18 -60.33
N TYR A 21 31.38 10.42 -60.57
CA TYR A 21 30.73 11.23 -59.55
C TYR A 21 29.37 10.59 -59.27
N MET A 22 29.22 9.91 -58.12
CA MET A 22 27.89 9.59 -57.60
C MET A 22 27.11 10.89 -57.49
N THR A 23 25.96 10.97 -58.18
CA THR A 23 25.11 12.16 -58.11
C THR A 23 24.68 12.39 -56.66
N PRO A 24 24.59 13.65 -56.18
CA PRO A 24 24.18 13.94 -54.81
C PRO A 24 22.82 13.29 -54.48
N TYR A 25 21.95 13.13 -55.47
CA TYR A 25 20.68 12.42 -55.33
C TYR A 25 20.84 10.93 -54.97
N ALA A 26 21.80 10.23 -55.58
CA ALA A 26 22.09 8.83 -55.27
C ALA A 26 22.62 8.66 -53.84
N THR A 27 23.43 9.61 -53.36
CA THR A 27 23.92 9.60 -51.97
C THR A 27 22.79 9.82 -50.96
N VAL A 28 21.86 10.74 -51.23
CA VAL A 28 20.72 11.01 -50.35
C VAL A 28 19.79 9.79 -50.26
N ILE A 29 19.52 9.13 -51.37
CA ILE A 29 18.70 7.90 -51.39
C ILE A 29 19.40 6.78 -50.62
N ALA A 30 20.70 6.58 -50.83
CA ALA A 30 21.47 5.57 -50.12
C ALA A 30 21.51 5.83 -48.60
N MET A 31 21.75 7.07 -48.19
CA MET A 31 21.78 7.45 -46.77
C MET A 31 20.40 7.37 -46.12
N SER A 32 19.34 7.74 -46.84
CA SER A 32 17.95 7.61 -46.35
C SER A 32 17.56 6.13 -46.20
N GLY A 33 17.96 5.29 -47.15
CA GLY A 33 17.76 3.84 -47.08
C GLY A 33 18.51 3.19 -45.92
N LEU A 34 19.77 3.58 -45.69
CA LEU A 34 20.56 3.14 -44.54
C LEU A 34 19.96 3.62 -43.22
N TYR A 35 19.44 4.85 -43.17
CA TYR A 35 18.78 5.39 -41.99
C TYR A 35 17.47 4.65 -41.66
N LEU A 36 16.64 4.36 -42.66
CA LEU A 36 15.42 3.55 -42.49
C LEU A 36 15.75 2.10 -42.10
N LEU A 37 16.80 1.50 -42.66
CA LEU A 37 17.29 0.18 -42.26
C LEU A 37 17.83 0.18 -40.83
N ALA A 38 18.52 1.25 -40.41
CA ALA A 38 18.96 1.42 -39.05
C ALA A 38 17.77 1.55 -38.10
N ILE A 39 16.76 2.38 -38.42
CA ILE A 39 15.52 2.47 -37.65
C ILE A 39 14.83 1.12 -37.58
N PHE A 40 14.68 0.40 -38.70
CA PHE A 40 14.03 -0.91 -38.71
C PHE A 40 14.82 -1.94 -37.89
N TYR A 41 16.16 -1.93 -37.98
CA TYR A 41 17.05 -2.75 -37.18
C TYR A 41 16.93 -2.41 -35.69
N PHE A 42 16.94 -1.14 -35.32
CA PHE A 42 16.77 -0.68 -33.94
C PHE A 42 15.36 -0.95 -33.41
N CYS A 43 14.30 -0.81 -34.20
CA CYS A 43 12.94 -1.18 -33.82
C CYS A 43 12.80 -2.70 -33.64
N LYS A 44 13.43 -3.51 -34.51
CA LYS A 44 13.44 -4.98 -34.40
C LYS A 44 14.30 -5.46 -33.24
N LYS A 45 15.40 -4.76 -32.94
CA LYS A 45 16.29 -5.02 -31.80
C LYS A 45 15.68 -4.50 -30.49
N SER A 46 14.95 -3.39 -30.51
CA SER A 46 14.15 -2.85 -29.40
C SER A 46 13.05 -3.84 -28.99
N LYS A 47 12.34 -4.43 -29.96
CA LYS A 47 11.40 -5.54 -29.72
C LYS A 47 12.07 -6.81 -29.14
N LYS A 48 13.39 -6.98 -29.32
CA LYS A 48 14.20 -8.04 -28.70
C LYS A 48 14.97 -7.59 -27.45
N MET A 49 14.93 -6.30 -27.11
CA MET A 49 15.52 -5.69 -25.91
C MET A 49 14.53 -5.63 -24.74
N CYS A 50 13.30 -6.11 -24.94
CA CYS A 50 12.58 -6.73 -23.84
C CYS A 50 13.46 -7.86 -23.34
N GLN A 51 14.12 -7.66 -22.20
CA GLN A 51 14.86 -8.73 -21.54
C GLN A 51 13.97 -9.98 -21.52
N PRO A 52 14.50 -11.16 -21.87
CA PRO A 52 13.73 -12.39 -21.72
C PRO A 52 13.20 -12.42 -20.29
N MET A 53 11.89 -12.59 -20.18
CA MET A 53 11.18 -12.63 -18.91
C MET A 53 11.89 -13.66 -18.03
N SER A 54 12.34 -13.24 -16.84
CA SER A 54 13.12 -14.08 -15.93
C SER A 54 12.45 -15.45 -15.75
N ASP A 55 13.23 -16.55 -15.76
CA ASP A 55 12.72 -17.91 -15.51
C ASP A 55 11.94 -18.02 -14.17
N SER A 56 12.22 -17.13 -13.22
CA SER A 56 11.48 -17.01 -11.95
C SER A 56 10.00 -16.59 -12.09
N MET A 57 9.59 -16.09 -13.26
CA MET A 57 8.24 -15.57 -13.53
C MET A 57 7.30 -16.64 -14.10
N TYR A 58 7.83 -17.77 -14.58
CA TYR A 58 7.06 -18.84 -15.21
C TYR A 58 5.85 -19.35 -14.38
N PRO A 59 5.95 -19.56 -13.05
CA PRO A 59 4.79 -20.00 -12.27
C PRO A 59 3.66 -18.95 -12.17
N TYR A 60 3.97 -17.67 -12.43
CA TYR A 60 3.04 -16.57 -12.21
C TYR A 60 2.46 -15.98 -13.50
N GLN A 61 2.93 -16.39 -14.69
CA GLN A 61 2.47 -15.84 -15.98
C GLN A 61 0.96 -15.92 -16.17
N LYS A 62 0.36 -17.06 -15.79
CA LYS A 62 -1.10 -17.26 -15.92
C LYS A 62 -1.86 -16.27 -15.02
N ARG A 63 -1.39 -16.08 -13.79
CA ARG A 63 -2.00 -15.17 -12.82
C ARG A 63 -1.85 -13.72 -13.26
N LEU A 64 -0.69 -13.32 -13.78
CA LEU A 64 -0.45 -11.97 -14.30
C LEU A 64 -1.38 -11.62 -15.47
N LYS A 65 -1.54 -12.53 -16.44
CA LYS A 65 -2.49 -12.34 -17.55
C LYS A 65 -3.95 -12.27 -17.10
N GLN A 66 -4.28 -12.90 -15.98
CA GLN A 66 -5.60 -12.77 -15.37
C GLN A 66 -5.76 -11.40 -14.71
N LEU A 67 -4.78 -10.99 -13.88
CA LEU A 67 -4.77 -9.68 -13.22
C LEU A 67 -4.86 -8.53 -14.22
N GLU A 68 -4.09 -8.57 -15.30
CA GLU A 68 -4.12 -7.57 -16.38
C GLU A 68 -5.51 -7.42 -16.99
N ARG A 69 -6.21 -8.55 -17.19
CA ARG A 69 -7.55 -8.58 -17.76
C ARG A 69 -8.59 -8.03 -16.80
N GLU A 70 -8.51 -8.40 -15.52
CA GLU A 70 -9.43 -7.91 -14.49
C GLU A 70 -9.21 -6.43 -14.18
N LEU A 71 -7.96 -5.94 -14.23
CA LEU A 71 -7.59 -4.54 -14.00
C LEU A 71 -7.68 -3.66 -15.25
N LYS A 72 -8.15 -4.17 -16.39
CA LYS A 72 -8.17 -3.47 -17.69
C LYS A 72 -8.74 -2.04 -17.62
N ASN A 73 -9.78 -1.83 -16.81
CA ASN A 73 -10.44 -0.52 -16.67
C ASN A 73 -9.62 0.49 -15.85
N TYR A 74 -8.64 0.02 -15.07
CA TYR A 74 -7.76 0.84 -14.24
C TYR A 74 -6.37 1.03 -14.85
N LEU A 75 -6.04 0.32 -15.93
CA LEU A 75 -4.74 0.48 -16.59
C LEU A 75 -4.58 1.91 -17.12
N ILE A 76 -3.49 2.58 -16.79
CA ILE A 76 -3.13 3.92 -17.31
C ILE A 76 -1.72 3.91 -17.87
N ASP A 77 -1.45 4.79 -18.82
CA ASP A 77 -0.12 4.92 -19.41
C ASP A 77 0.86 5.40 -18.32
N GLU A 78 2.10 4.90 -18.33
CA GLU A 78 3.12 5.27 -17.34
C GLU A 78 3.32 6.79 -17.28
N GLU A 79 3.32 7.44 -18.46
CA GLU A 79 3.45 8.90 -18.61
C GLU A 79 2.31 9.68 -17.94
N SER A 80 1.19 9.02 -17.63
CA SER A 80 0.07 9.62 -16.91
C SER A 80 0.24 9.59 -15.39
N ILE A 81 1.27 8.89 -14.87
CA ILE A 81 1.61 8.84 -13.45
C ILE A 81 2.93 9.59 -13.25
N GLU A 82 2.86 10.73 -12.58
CA GLU A 82 4.04 11.45 -12.13
C GLU A 82 4.34 11.08 -10.69
N VAL A 83 5.58 10.70 -10.40
CA VAL A 83 6.06 10.44 -9.05
C VAL A 83 6.93 11.61 -8.64
N ASP A 84 6.59 12.23 -7.51
CA ASP A 84 7.39 13.30 -6.93
C ASP A 84 8.53 12.70 -6.08
N ASP A 85 9.60 13.46 -5.83
CA ASP A 85 10.73 13.03 -4.98
C ASP A 85 10.38 12.90 -3.48
N TYR A 86 9.11 13.14 -3.12
CA TYR A 86 8.64 13.07 -1.74
C TYR A 86 8.27 11.63 -1.36
N HIS A 87 9.24 10.92 -0.76
CA HIS A 87 9.03 9.62 -0.15
C HIS A 87 8.18 9.75 1.12
N ILE A 88 7.00 9.09 1.13
CA ILE A 88 6.07 9.11 2.27
C ILE A 88 6.41 8.00 3.24
N GLY A 89 6.69 6.79 2.74
CA GLY A 89 6.92 5.65 3.61
C GLY A 89 7.14 4.32 2.88
N GLN A 90 7.50 3.31 3.66
CA GLN A 90 7.74 1.96 3.18
C GLN A 90 6.62 1.02 3.67
N THR A 91 6.17 0.15 2.77
CA THR A 91 5.19 -0.92 3.04
C THR A 91 5.85 -2.29 2.97
N ALA A 92 5.10 -3.34 3.28
CA ALA A 92 5.58 -4.72 3.14
C ALA A 92 5.94 -5.08 1.68
N ASP A 93 5.34 -4.39 0.71
CA ASP A 93 5.38 -4.78 -0.71
C ASP A 93 6.13 -3.77 -1.58
N GLY A 94 6.54 -2.62 -1.02
CA GLY A 94 7.29 -1.59 -1.73
C GLY A 94 7.32 -0.24 -1.01
N PHE A 95 7.45 0.83 -1.79
CA PHE A 95 7.53 2.21 -1.31
C PHE A 95 6.29 3.01 -1.71
N ILE A 96 5.96 4.05 -0.94
CA ILE A 96 4.90 5.01 -1.24
C ILE A 96 5.54 6.39 -1.42
N PHE A 97 5.18 7.03 -2.52
CA PHE A 97 5.59 8.38 -2.89
C PHE A 97 4.37 9.26 -3.10
N ARG A 98 4.53 10.57 -2.89
CA ARG A 98 3.54 11.52 -3.40
C ARG A 98 3.71 11.61 -4.91
N GLY A 99 2.62 11.83 -5.62
CA GLY A 99 2.66 12.03 -7.05
C GLY A 99 1.38 12.66 -7.57
N GLY A 100 1.17 12.55 -8.88
CA GLY A 100 -0.12 12.85 -9.45
C GLY A 100 -0.45 12.00 -10.68
N VAL A 101 -1.75 11.94 -10.96
CA VAL A 101 -2.29 11.22 -12.10
C VAL A 101 -3.07 12.17 -12.99
N PHE A 102 -2.87 12.05 -14.30
CA PHE A 102 -3.70 12.69 -15.30
C PHE A 102 -4.90 11.80 -15.63
N PRO A 103 -6.14 12.25 -15.38
CA PRO A 103 -7.33 11.45 -15.67
C PRO A 103 -7.42 11.09 -17.16
N LYS A 104 -7.87 9.86 -17.46
CA LYS A 104 -8.12 9.40 -18.83
C LYS A 104 -9.25 10.15 -19.55
N THR A 105 -10.12 10.85 -18.83
CA THR A 105 -11.27 11.55 -19.41
C THR A 105 -10.78 12.67 -20.33
N ARG A 106 -11.16 12.64 -21.62
CA ARG A 106 -10.83 13.68 -22.61
C ARG A 106 -11.64 14.96 -22.34
N ASN A 107 -11.28 15.74 -21.33
CA ASN A 107 -11.73 17.13 -21.21
C ASN A 107 -10.55 18.08 -21.29
N ARG A 108 -10.77 19.28 -21.85
CA ARG A 108 -9.75 20.33 -22.06
C ARG A 108 -9.12 20.88 -20.76
N PHE A 109 -9.51 20.33 -19.61
CA PHE A 109 -9.10 20.75 -18.27
C PHE A 109 -8.64 19.55 -17.43
N ASN A 110 -7.86 18.62 -17.99
CA ASN A 110 -7.30 17.50 -17.21
C ASN A 110 -6.29 18.03 -16.19
N ALA A 111 -6.81 18.48 -15.05
CA ALA A 111 -6.01 18.86 -13.91
C ALA A 111 -5.33 17.60 -13.35
N LYS A 112 -4.03 17.73 -13.06
CA LYS A 112 -3.26 16.73 -12.32
C LYS A 112 -3.97 16.50 -10.98
N VAL A 113 -4.41 15.27 -10.73
CA VAL A 113 -4.96 14.87 -9.43
C VAL A 113 -3.80 14.47 -8.55
N THR A 114 -3.69 15.00 -7.34
CA THR A 114 -2.65 14.56 -6.38
C THR A 114 -2.97 13.14 -5.91
N THR A 115 -1.97 12.26 -5.87
CA THR A 115 -2.13 10.83 -5.58
C THR A 115 -1.03 10.31 -4.68
N ALA A 116 -1.31 9.23 -3.94
CA ALA A 116 -0.26 8.38 -3.36
C ALA A 116 0.12 7.31 -4.38
N VAL A 117 1.40 7.24 -4.76
CA VAL A 117 1.90 6.25 -5.73
C VAL A 117 2.65 5.16 -4.98
N LYS A 118 2.15 3.93 -5.05
CA LYS A 118 2.79 2.75 -4.44
C LYS A 118 3.55 1.98 -5.53
N ILE A 119 4.85 1.81 -5.33
CA ILE A 119 5.76 1.14 -6.26
C ILE A 119 6.33 -0.10 -5.57
N SER A 120 6.20 -1.26 -6.19
CA SER A 120 6.67 -2.51 -5.59
C SER A 120 8.20 -2.57 -5.44
N PHE A 121 8.65 -3.41 -4.51
CA PHE A 121 10.00 -3.96 -4.59
C PHE A 121 10.16 -4.76 -5.89
N PRO A 122 11.37 -4.84 -6.47
CA PRO A 122 11.65 -5.67 -7.65
C PRO A 122 11.74 -7.16 -7.25
N ILE A 123 10.71 -7.68 -6.57
CA ILE A 123 10.59 -9.05 -6.07
C ILE A 123 9.25 -9.60 -6.54
N VAL A 124 9.27 -10.79 -7.16
CA VAL A 124 8.11 -11.38 -7.84
C VAL A 124 6.88 -11.51 -6.96
N THR A 125 7.05 -12.05 -5.77
CA THR A 125 5.96 -12.22 -4.81
C THR A 125 5.38 -10.88 -4.36
N LYS A 126 6.22 -9.84 -4.21
CA LYS A 126 5.80 -8.49 -3.81
C LYS A 126 5.07 -7.74 -4.93
N SER A 127 5.57 -7.85 -6.16
CA SER A 127 4.91 -7.32 -7.35
C SER A 127 3.50 -7.90 -7.52
N ILE A 128 3.35 -9.22 -7.35
CA ILE A 128 2.04 -9.88 -7.47
C ILE A 128 1.11 -9.47 -6.33
N SER A 129 1.60 -9.47 -5.08
CA SER A 129 0.82 -8.99 -3.93
C SER A 129 0.27 -7.59 -4.16
N LEU A 130 1.09 -6.66 -4.68
CA LEU A 130 0.64 -5.29 -4.96
C LEU A 130 -0.46 -5.24 -6.03
N LEU A 131 -0.36 -6.05 -7.07
CA LEU A 131 -1.39 -6.15 -8.11
C LEU A 131 -2.67 -6.82 -7.60
N GLU A 132 -2.56 -7.78 -6.69
CA GLU A 132 -3.71 -8.42 -6.05
C GLU A 132 -4.42 -7.46 -5.10
N ASP A 133 -3.68 -6.62 -4.38
CA ASP A 133 -4.25 -5.56 -3.56
C ASP A 133 -4.97 -4.51 -4.43
N ALA A 134 -4.39 -4.14 -5.56
CA ALA A 134 -5.06 -3.29 -6.55
C ALA A 134 -6.34 -3.97 -7.09
N LEU A 135 -6.31 -5.27 -7.36
CA LEU A 135 -7.49 -6.00 -7.80
C LEU A 135 -8.58 -6.00 -6.71
N ARG A 136 -8.23 -6.22 -5.44
CA ARG A 136 -9.19 -6.14 -4.32
C ARG A 136 -9.82 -4.75 -4.25
N LEU A 137 -9.00 -3.70 -4.26
CA LEU A 137 -9.46 -2.31 -4.26
C LEU A 137 -10.37 -1.99 -5.45
N SER A 138 -10.06 -2.52 -6.63
CA SER A 138 -10.83 -2.25 -7.84
C SER A 138 -12.28 -2.77 -7.80
N LYS A 139 -12.56 -3.73 -6.91
CA LYS A 139 -13.88 -4.35 -6.67
C LYS A 139 -14.64 -3.69 -5.52
N LEU A 140 -14.06 -2.70 -4.83
CA LEU A 140 -14.61 -2.05 -3.65
C LEU A 140 -14.88 -0.56 -3.93
N ASP A 141 -16.02 -0.08 -3.43
CA ASP A 141 -16.41 1.32 -3.55
C ASP A 141 -17.19 1.74 -2.30
N HIS A 142 -16.53 2.47 -1.40
CA HIS A 142 -17.08 2.91 -0.12
C HIS A 142 -16.36 4.19 0.34
N PRO A 143 -17.06 5.19 0.90
CA PRO A 143 -16.45 6.47 1.29
C PRO A 143 -15.27 6.33 2.27
N ASN A 144 -15.32 5.35 3.17
CA ASN A 144 -14.27 5.08 4.16
C ASN A 144 -13.23 4.04 3.71
N LEU A 145 -13.12 3.75 2.40
CA LEU A 145 -12.07 2.93 1.81
C LEU A 145 -11.24 3.76 0.83
N ILE A 146 -9.92 3.53 0.82
CA ILE A 146 -9.04 4.19 -0.13
C ILE A 146 -9.40 3.77 -1.56
N ARG A 147 -9.45 4.72 -2.50
CA ARG A 147 -9.80 4.43 -3.88
C ARG A 147 -8.56 4.17 -4.75
N LEU A 148 -8.62 3.11 -5.55
CA LEU A 148 -7.67 2.89 -6.65
C LEU A 148 -7.98 3.87 -7.79
N LEU A 149 -6.97 4.64 -8.20
CA LEU A 149 -7.07 5.61 -9.29
C LEU A 149 -6.58 5.02 -10.61
N GLY A 150 -5.53 4.21 -10.55
CA GLY A 150 -4.99 3.54 -11.73
C GLY A 150 -3.84 2.60 -11.42
N VAL A 151 -3.51 1.77 -12.40
CA VAL A 151 -2.39 0.84 -12.40
C VAL A 151 -1.58 1.10 -13.65
N SER A 152 -0.27 1.27 -13.54
CA SER A 152 0.58 1.46 -14.72
C SER A 152 0.50 0.24 -15.65
N GLN A 153 0.39 0.45 -16.96
CA GLN A 153 0.50 -0.60 -17.96
C GLN A 153 1.88 -1.32 -17.91
N LEU A 154 2.95 -0.63 -17.53
CA LEU A 154 4.27 -1.22 -17.40
C LEU A 154 4.39 -2.20 -16.23
N SER A 155 3.41 -2.21 -15.31
CA SER A 155 3.34 -3.15 -14.19
C SER A 155 3.37 -4.62 -14.65
N PHE A 156 2.88 -4.91 -15.85
CA PHE A 156 2.81 -6.27 -16.40
C PHE A 156 3.99 -6.63 -17.32
N THR A 157 4.82 -5.65 -17.70
CA THR A 157 5.93 -5.84 -18.64
C THR A 157 7.31 -5.67 -17.99
N VAL A 158 7.51 -4.63 -17.20
CA VAL A 158 8.76 -4.33 -16.46
C VAL A 158 8.76 -4.98 -15.07
N PHE A 159 7.58 -5.49 -14.66
CA PHE A 159 7.39 -6.30 -13.46
C PHE A 159 7.86 -5.63 -12.15
N ARG A 160 7.72 -4.31 -12.14
CA ARG A 160 7.79 -3.45 -10.96
C ARG A 160 6.50 -2.64 -10.89
N PRO A 161 5.39 -3.25 -10.43
CA PRO A 161 4.09 -2.62 -10.45
C PRO A 161 4.06 -1.27 -9.76
N MET A 162 3.35 -0.35 -10.40
CA MET A 162 3.07 0.98 -9.88
C MET A 162 1.58 1.20 -9.90
N ILE A 163 1.03 1.54 -8.74
CA ILE A 163 -0.41 1.83 -8.57
C ILE A 163 -0.58 3.22 -7.97
N ALA A 164 -1.57 3.94 -8.48
CA ALA A 164 -1.96 5.24 -7.97
C ALA A 164 -3.21 5.12 -7.11
N LEU A 165 -3.14 5.63 -5.90
CA LEU A 165 -4.19 5.64 -4.89
C LEU A 165 -4.61 7.08 -4.60
N GLU A 166 -5.85 7.25 -4.13
CA GLU A 166 -6.34 8.53 -3.65
C GLU A 166 -5.42 9.11 -2.55
N TRP A 167 -5.23 10.43 -2.57
CA TRP A 167 -4.38 11.13 -1.61
C TRP A 167 -5.20 11.68 -0.44
N LEU A 168 -4.74 11.41 0.79
CA LEU A 168 -5.30 12.02 2.00
C LEU A 168 -4.21 12.89 2.66
N PRO A 169 -4.38 14.22 2.70
CA PRO A 169 -3.32 15.13 3.11
C PRO A 169 -2.99 15.08 4.61
N GLY A 170 -3.89 14.55 5.45
CA GLY A 170 -3.65 14.36 6.88
C GLY A 170 -2.73 13.18 7.21
N GLY A 171 -2.36 12.34 6.22
CA GLY A 171 -1.45 11.22 6.42
C GLY A 171 -2.09 10.05 7.17
N THR A 172 -1.27 9.19 7.78
CA THR A 172 -1.76 8.05 8.56
C THR A 172 -2.13 8.46 9.99
N LEU A 173 -3.07 7.75 10.61
CA LEU A 173 -3.43 7.96 12.01
C LEU A 173 -2.24 7.65 12.95
N SER A 174 -1.39 6.68 12.58
CA SER A 174 -0.13 6.43 13.28
C SER A 174 0.80 7.64 13.26
N ASP A 175 0.98 8.28 12.11
CA ASP A 175 1.82 9.49 11.98
C ASP A 175 1.22 10.66 12.77
N PHE A 176 -0.11 10.79 12.77
CA PHE A 176 -0.81 11.76 13.60
C PHE A 176 -0.47 11.56 15.08
N PHE A 177 -0.53 10.33 15.60
CA PHE A 177 -0.16 10.04 16.99
C PHE A 177 1.30 10.38 17.29
N VAL A 178 2.23 10.09 16.38
CA VAL A 178 3.65 10.40 16.58
C VAL A 178 3.87 11.92 16.57
N TYR A 179 3.54 12.59 15.46
CA TYR A 179 3.95 13.98 15.19
C TYR A 179 3.04 15.04 15.81
N LYS A 180 1.77 14.72 16.10
CA LYS A 180 0.79 15.68 16.65
C LYS A 180 0.48 15.43 18.11
N VAL A 181 0.75 14.23 18.63
CA VAL A 181 0.48 13.90 20.03
C VAL A 181 1.77 13.65 20.81
N ARG A 182 2.67 12.77 20.35
CA ARG A 182 3.81 12.32 21.17
C ARG A 182 5.01 13.27 21.15
N GLU A 183 5.38 13.78 19.98
CA GLU A 183 6.57 14.64 19.82
C GLU A 183 6.33 16.12 20.18
N ARG A 184 5.07 16.56 20.24
CA ARG A 184 4.70 17.93 20.65
C ARG A 184 4.97 18.14 22.13
N GLU A 185 5.24 19.35 22.58
CA GLU A 185 5.26 19.64 24.02
C GLU A 185 3.83 19.67 24.61
N ASP A 186 3.65 19.33 25.88
CA ASP A 186 2.33 19.21 26.52
C ASP A 186 1.46 20.47 26.38
N HIS A 187 2.07 21.65 26.41
CA HIS A 187 1.38 22.93 26.31
C HIS A 187 0.95 23.30 24.88
N GLU A 188 1.53 22.67 23.85
CA GLU A 188 1.14 22.86 22.44
C GLU A 188 0.08 21.85 21.98
N ARG A 189 -0.23 20.83 22.78
CA ARG A 189 -1.13 19.75 22.41
C ARG A 189 -2.58 20.15 22.64
N SER A 190 -3.38 20.03 21.59
CA SER A 190 -4.84 20.01 21.76
C SER A 190 -5.26 18.67 22.38
N PRO A 191 -6.10 18.66 23.43
CA PRO A 191 -6.50 17.43 24.08
C PRO A 191 -7.38 16.61 23.14
N ILE A 192 -6.95 15.39 22.85
CA ILE A 192 -7.67 14.44 22.01
C ILE A 192 -8.84 13.87 22.81
N GLN A 193 -10.07 14.06 22.33
CA GLN A 193 -11.26 13.57 23.02
C GLN A 193 -11.61 12.15 22.55
N LEU A 194 -12.13 11.34 23.47
CA LEU A 194 -12.60 10.00 23.16
C LEU A 194 -13.68 9.97 22.07
N LYS A 195 -14.59 10.95 22.05
CA LYS A 195 -15.62 11.05 21.00
C LYS A 195 -15.01 11.17 19.60
N ASP A 196 -13.89 11.87 19.45
CA ASP A 196 -13.22 12.04 18.16
C ASP A 196 -12.64 10.69 17.70
N MET A 197 -12.04 9.92 18.62
CA MET A 197 -11.58 8.56 18.34
C MET A 197 -12.73 7.59 18.02
N LEU A 198 -13.84 7.66 18.75
CA LEU A 198 -15.02 6.85 18.47
C LEU A 198 -15.62 7.15 17.09
N SER A 199 -15.59 8.42 16.65
CA SER A 199 -16.01 8.81 15.30
C SER A 199 -15.12 8.20 14.21
N ILE A 200 -13.80 8.23 14.41
CA ILE A 200 -12.82 7.60 13.50
C ILE A 200 -13.08 6.08 13.43
N LEU A 201 -13.19 5.42 14.59
CA LEU A 201 -13.45 3.98 14.68
C LEU A 201 -14.79 3.60 14.04
N TYR A 202 -15.82 4.44 14.21
CA TYR A 202 -17.12 4.23 13.57
C TYR A 202 -17.00 4.26 12.05
N GLN A 203 -16.33 5.26 11.47
CA GLN A 203 -16.07 5.34 10.02
C GLN A 203 -15.35 4.10 9.48
N ILE A 204 -14.32 3.61 10.20
CA ILE A 204 -13.62 2.37 9.82
C ILE A 204 -14.53 1.14 9.96
N SER A 205 -15.36 1.07 11.00
CA SER A 205 -16.29 -0.05 11.18
C SER A 205 -17.33 -0.15 10.06
N GLN A 206 -17.72 0.97 9.47
CA GLN A 206 -18.63 1.02 8.32
C GLN A 206 -17.96 0.46 7.05
N ALA A 207 -16.69 0.79 6.82
CA ALA A 207 -15.89 0.19 5.76
C ALA A 207 -15.76 -1.33 5.93
N LEU A 208 -15.48 -1.80 7.15
CA LEU A 208 -15.33 -3.24 7.45
C LEU A 208 -16.65 -3.98 7.32
N LYS A 209 -17.76 -3.38 7.76
CA LYS A 209 -19.11 -3.90 7.51
C LYS A 209 -19.37 -4.08 6.01
N TYR A 210 -19.02 -3.08 5.20
CA TYR A 210 -19.16 -3.16 3.75
C TYR A 210 -18.33 -4.30 3.14
N ILE A 211 -17.07 -4.46 3.56
CA ILE A 211 -16.20 -5.53 3.11
C ILE A 211 -16.81 -6.90 3.48
N HIS A 212 -17.19 -7.10 4.74
CA HIS A 212 -17.71 -8.39 5.22
C HIS A 212 -19.08 -8.77 4.65
N CYS A 213 -19.85 -7.80 4.14
CA CYS A 213 -21.09 -8.06 3.41
C CYS A 213 -20.86 -8.56 1.97
N LYS A 214 -19.64 -8.42 1.43
CA LYS A 214 -19.30 -8.90 0.08
C LYS A 214 -18.74 -10.31 0.14
N LEU A 215 -18.96 -11.06 -0.94
CA LEU A 215 -18.46 -12.41 -1.10
C LEU A 215 -17.37 -12.48 -2.18
N ASP A 216 -16.39 -13.35 -1.98
CA ASP A 216 -15.41 -13.72 -2.99
C ASP A 216 -15.97 -14.73 -4.01
N GLU A 217 -15.12 -15.16 -4.95
CA GLU A 217 -15.47 -16.13 -6.00
C GLU A 217 -15.86 -17.52 -5.45
N PHE A 218 -15.52 -17.81 -4.19
CA PHE A 218 -15.84 -19.04 -3.48
C PHE A 218 -17.03 -18.90 -2.52
N GLY A 219 -17.70 -17.74 -2.52
CA GLY A 219 -18.84 -17.46 -1.64
C GLY A 219 -18.46 -17.18 -0.19
N GLN A 220 -17.21 -16.82 0.10
CA GLN A 220 -16.74 -16.47 1.44
C GLN A 220 -16.75 -14.96 1.64
N GLU A 221 -17.06 -14.52 2.87
CA GLU A 221 -17.00 -13.10 3.25
C GLU A 221 -15.60 -12.53 2.97
N LEU A 222 -15.53 -11.38 2.29
CA LEU A 222 -14.26 -10.71 2.04
C LEU A 222 -13.65 -10.24 3.37
N THR A 223 -12.32 -10.18 3.39
CA THR A 223 -11.53 -9.72 4.54
C THR A 223 -10.54 -8.64 4.12
N HIS A 224 -10.23 -7.73 5.03
CA HIS A 224 -9.23 -6.69 4.83
C HIS A 224 -7.81 -7.21 5.06
N GLY A 225 -7.58 -7.96 6.15
CA GLY A 225 -6.31 -8.65 6.41
C GLY A 225 -5.19 -7.80 7.04
N ARG A 226 -5.28 -6.47 7.01
CA ARG A 226 -4.28 -5.54 7.58
C ARG A 226 -4.88 -4.32 8.27
N ILE A 227 -5.60 -4.50 9.37
CA ILE A 227 -6.22 -3.40 10.12
C ILE A 227 -5.26 -2.94 11.23
N CYS A 228 -4.81 -1.69 11.18
CA CYS A 228 -4.00 -1.04 12.21
C CYS A 228 -3.96 0.47 11.98
N ALA A 229 -3.53 1.27 12.97
CA ALA A 229 -3.51 2.72 12.86
C ALA A 229 -2.63 3.26 11.71
N ARG A 230 -1.58 2.53 11.31
CA ARG A 230 -0.74 2.87 10.15
C ARG A 230 -1.48 2.78 8.82
N ASN A 231 -2.52 1.95 8.76
CA ASN A 231 -3.31 1.73 7.54
C ASN A 231 -4.61 2.56 7.54
N VAL A 232 -4.86 3.33 8.60
CA VAL A 232 -5.95 4.32 8.66
C VAL A 232 -5.40 5.67 8.21
N LEU A 233 -6.03 6.26 7.21
CA LEU A 233 -5.68 7.57 6.65
C LEU A 233 -6.72 8.62 7.07
N ILE A 234 -6.25 9.83 7.36
CA ILE A 234 -7.11 10.97 7.72
C ILE A 234 -6.95 12.09 6.71
N SER A 235 -8.04 12.77 6.38
CA SER A 235 -8.04 13.88 5.41
C SER A 235 -7.37 15.13 5.96
N GLU A 236 -7.47 15.40 7.26
CA GLU A 236 -6.90 16.58 7.90
C GLU A 236 -6.54 16.32 9.38
N PRO A 237 -5.70 17.16 10.00
CA PRO A 237 -5.35 17.03 11.42
C PRO A 237 -6.49 17.36 12.40
N ASP A 238 -7.52 18.11 11.98
CA ASP A 238 -8.70 18.36 12.82
C ASP A 238 -9.62 17.13 12.81
N LEU A 239 -9.45 16.29 13.85
CA LEU A 239 -10.17 15.02 13.98
C LEU A 239 -11.70 15.16 14.03
N LYS A 240 -12.22 16.36 14.30
CA LYS A 240 -13.67 16.62 14.37
C LYS A 240 -14.32 16.67 12.99
N LYS A 241 -13.54 16.99 11.96
CA LYS A 241 -14.01 17.17 10.59
C LYS A 241 -13.37 16.20 9.60
N CYS A 242 -12.36 15.44 10.04
CA CYS A 242 -11.64 14.58 9.13
C CYS A 242 -12.53 13.42 8.63
N GLU A 243 -12.58 13.28 7.31
CA GLU A 243 -12.88 12.03 6.66
C GLU A 243 -11.76 11.03 6.92
N VAL A 244 -12.16 9.78 7.18
CA VAL A 244 -11.25 8.68 7.49
C VAL A 244 -11.41 7.58 6.45
N LYS A 245 -10.28 7.07 5.94
CA LYS A 245 -10.26 5.96 4.98
C LYS A 245 -9.32 4.85 5.42
N LEU A 246 -9.79 3.61 5.33
CA LEU A 246 -8.94 2.43 5.49
C LEU A 246 -8.21 2.16 4.16
N GLY A 247 -6.89 2.04 4.23
CA GLY A 247 -6.04 1.71 3.10
C GLY A 247 -5.19 0.46 3.34
N ASP A 248 -4.34 0.16 2.35
CA ASP A 248 -3.41 -0.98 2.37
C ASP A 248 -4.09 -2.31 2.72
N PHE A 249 -4.97 -2.76 1.80
CA PHE A 249 -5.37 -4.16 1.73
C PHE A 249 -4.11 -4.98 1.59
N GLY A 250 -4.03 -6.09 2.30
CA GLY A 250 -2.90 -6.96 2.12
C GLY A 250 -3.19 -8.36 2.58
N GLU A 251 -2.40 -9.28 2.04
CA GLU A 251 -2.48 -10.66 2.49
C GLU A 251 -1.88 -10.76 3.90
N PRO A 252 -2.56 -11.50 4.80
CA PRO A 252 -1.96 -11.95 6.04
C PRO A 252 -0.73 -12.80 5.70
N PRO A 253 0.38 -12.67 6.45
CA PRO A 253 1.59 -13.43 6.18
C PRO A 253 1.30 -14.93 6.31
N ILE A 254 1.61 -15.69 5.26
CA ILE A 254 1.46 -17.14 5.25
C ILE A 254 2.78 -17.79 5.71
N GLY A 255 2.70 -18.67 6.71
CA GLY A 255 3.82 -19.51 7.14
C GLY A 255 4.95 -18.73 7.80
N ALA A 256 6.21 -19.00 7.42
CA ALA A 256 7.41 -18.43 8.05
C ALA A 256 7.65 -16.92 7.79
N GLN A 257 6.72 -16.24 7.10
CA GLN A 257 6.84 -14.82 6.73
C GLN A 257 6.32 -13.86 7.80
N PHE A 258 6.25 -14.30 9.08
CA PHE A 258 5.88 -13.44 10.19
C PHE A 258 6.94 -12.35 10.41
N VAL A 259 6.79 -11.22 9.70
CA VAL A 259 7.59 -10.04 9.96
C VAL A 259 7.10 -9.42 11.27
N THR A 260 8.04 -9.12 12.17
CA THR A 260 7.79 -8.67 13.54
C THR A 260 6.74 -7.57 13.71
N PRO A 261 6.59 -6.56 12.81
CA PRO A 261 5.55 -5.54 12.96
C PRO A 261 4.14 -6.11 12.82
N ILE A 262 3.95 -7.15 12.00
CA ILE A 262 2.62 -7.70 11.68
C ILE A 262 2.15 -8.63 12.81
N VAL A 263 3.08 -9.38 13.42
CA VAL A 263 2.78 -10.33 14.51
C VAL A 263 2.01 -9.68 15.66
N ASN A 264 2.32 -8.42 15.98
CA ASN A 264 1.71 -7.72 17.12
C ASN A 264 0.21 -7.43 16.93
N TYR A 265 -0.32 -7.62 15.71
CA TYR A 265 -1.74 -7.41 15.39
C TYR A 265 -2.47 -8.73 15.15
N MET A 266 -1.73 -9.85 15.02
CA MET A 266 -2.31 -11.11 14.56
C MET A 266 -3.04 -11.84 15.68
N PRO A 267 -4.18 -12.48 15.37
CA PRO A 267 -4.92 -13.23 16.36
C PRO A 267 -4.25 -14.58 16.71
N PRO A 268 -4.61 -15.19 17.85
CA PRO A 268 -3.98 -16.42 18.33
C PRO A 268 -4.09 -17.58 17.35
N GLU A 269 -5.22 -17.73 16.66
CA GLU A 269 -5.46 -18.80 15.69
C GLU A 269 -4.53 -18.73 14.47
N ILE A 270 -4.08 -17.53 14.08
CA ILE A 270 -3.12 -17.35 13.01
C ILE A 270 -1.70 -17.60 13.52
N LEU A 271 -1.34 -17.06 14.68
CA LEU A 271 0.03 -17.19 15.20
C LEU A 271 0.35 -18.59 15.75
N CYS A 272 -0.64 -19.29 16.29
CA CYS A 272 -0.46 -20.59 16.94
C CYS A 272 -0.88 -21.76 16.04
N CYS A 273 -1.72 -21.54 15.03
CA CYS A 273 -2.32 -22.60 14.21
C CYS A 273 -2.34 -22.29 12.71
N ALA A 274 -1.35 -21.51 12.20
CA ALA A 274 -1.26 -21.10 10.79
C ALA A 274 -1.42 -22.23 9.77
N GLU A 275 -0.99 -23.46 10.09
CA GLU A 275 -1.08 -24.62 9.18
C GLU A 275 -2.50 -25.21 9.07
N ARG A 276 -3.40 -24.89 10.01
CA ARG A 276 -4.71 -25.54 10.14
C ARG A 276 -5.89 -24.60 9.84
N ILE A 277 -5.66 -23.30 9.85
CA ILE A 277 -6.71 -22.29 9.77
C ILE A 277 -6.45 -21.38 8.56
N PRO A 278 -7.42 -21.25 7.63
CA PRO A 278 -7.33 -20.28 6.55
C PRO A 278 -7.07 -18.89 7.11
N PRO A 279 -6.10 -18.15 6.56
CA PRO A 279 -5.71 -16.87 7.14
C PRO A 279 -6.71 -15.74 6.83
N HIS A 280 -7.63 -15.98 5.90
CA HIS A 280 -8.69 -15.07 5.49
C HIS A 280 -10.00 -15.43 6.16
N ARG A 281 -10.21 -14.90 7.37
CA ARG A 281 -11.47 -15.04 8.12
C ARG A 281 -11.95 -13.69 8.64
N PRO A 282 -13.25 -13.35 8.53
CA PRO A 282 -13.82 -12.11 9.07
C PRO A 282 -13.49 -11.91 10.55
N GLU A 283 -13.43 -12.99 11.32
CA GLU A 283 -13.10 -12.97 12.73
C GLU A 283 -11.68 -12.42 12.98
N ASN A 284 -10.73 -12.60 12.04
CA ASN A 284 -9.38 -12.05 12.15
C ASN A 284 -9.38 -10.53 12.03
N ASP A 285 -10.21 -9.99 11.15
CA ASP A 285 -10.40 -8.54 11.02
C ASP A 285 -10.98 -7.94 12.30
N VAL A 286 -11.91 -8.65 12.95
CA VAL A 286 -12.48 -8.22 14.24
C VAL A 286 -11.40 -8.13 15.32
N TRP A 287 -10.49 -9.11 15.39
CA TRP A 287 -9.36 -9.05 16.33
C TRP A 287 -8.46 -7.84 16.05
N MET A 288 -8.04 -7.67 14.80
CA MET A 288 -7.18 -6.54 14.41
C MET A 288 -7.87 -5.19 14.65
N PHE A 289 -9.19 -5.12 14.50
CA PHE A 289 -9.98 -3.95 14.87
C PHE A 289 -9.99 -3.70 16.38
N GLY A 290 -10.04 -4.75 17.21
CA GLY A 290 -9.84 -4.63 18.67
C GLY A 290 -8.49 -4.02 19.03
N VAL A 291 -7.42 -4.46 18.36
CA VAL A 291 -6.08 -3.86 18.51
C VAL A 291 -6.07 -2.40 18.05
N LEU A 292 -6.73 -2.06 16.94
CA LEU A 292 -6.86 -0.67 16.46
C LEU A 292 -7.61 0.23 17.46
N ILE A 293 -8.69 -0.26 18.08
CA ILE A 293 -9.39 0.48 19.15
C ILE A 293 -8.40 0.77 20.28
N TRP A 294 -7.62 -0.23 20.71
CA TRP A 294 -6.61 -0.06 21.75
C TRP A 294 -5.50 0.93 21.35
N GLU A 295 -5.03 0.92 20.09
CA GLU A 295 -4.09 1.93 19.57
C GLU A 295 -4.69 3.34 19.68
N CYS A 296 -5.98 3.53 19.37
CA CYS A 296 -6.65 4.81 19.50
C CYS A 296 -6.78 5.26 20.97
N LEU A 297 -7.06 4.34 21.88
CA LEU A 297 -7.19 4.62 23.33
C LEU A 297 -5.84 4.90 24.02
N THR A 298 -4.74 4.54 23.38
CA THR A 298 -3.37 4.77 23.87
C THR A 298 -2.62 5.82 23.05
N LEU A 299 -3.29 6.45 22.09
CA LEU A 299 -2.72 7.42 21.16
C LEU A 299 -1.43 6.87 20.50
N GLY A 300 -1.54 5.67 19.93
CA GLY A 300 -0.48 5.04 19.13
C GLY A 300 0.60 4.33 19.95
N ALA A 301 0.28 3.79 21.13
CA ALA A 301 1.23 2.89 21.79
C ALA A 301 1.41 1.62 20.94
N LYS A 302 2.60 1.01 20.99
CA LYS A 302 2.87 -0.16 20.16
C LYS A 302 2.32 -1.43 20.84
N PRO A 303 1.44 -2.21 20.16
CA PRO A 303 0.91 -3.43 20.76
C PRO A 303 2.05 -4.41 21.04
N HIS A 304 2.00 -5.05 22.20
CA HIS A 304 3.03 -6.00 22.69
C HIS A 304 4.47 -5.45 22.59
N PHE A 305 4.68 -4.17 22.92
CA PHE A 305 5.98 -3.52 22.84
C PHE A 305 7.09 -4.34 23.53
N ARG A 306 8.20 -4.55 22.80
CA ARG A 306 9.39 -5.33 23.22
C ARG A 306 9.14 -6.79 23.61
N LYS A 307 7.98 -7.36 23.29
CA LYS A 307 7.72 -8.79 23.46
C LYS A 307 8.17 -9.59 22.23
N SER A 308 8.80 -10.72 22.47
CA SER A 308 9.04 -11.79 21.49
C SER A 308 7.74 -12.45 21.05
N VAL A 309 7.77 -13.19 19.94
CA VAL A 309 6.60 -13.92 19.43
C VAL A 309 6.08 -14.91 20.48
N GLU A 310 6.99 -15.57 21.21
CA GLU A 310 6.68 -16.51 22.27
C GLU A 310 5.99 -15.83 23.47
N GLU A 311 6.44 -14.64 23.86
CA GLU A 311 5.81 -13.84 24.92
C GLU A 311 4.44 -13.33 24.51
N ILE A 312 4.26 -12.93 23.25
CA ILE A 312 2.95 -12.57 22.69
C ILE A 312 2.01 -13.77 22.78
N LYS A 313 2.44 -14.95 22.33
CA LYS A 313 1.66 -16.19 22.41
C LYS A 313 1.25 -16.55 23.85
N LYS A 314 2.16 -16.35 24.82
CA LYS A 314 1.85 -16.55 26.25
C LYS A 314 0.81 -15.54 26.74
N SER A 315 0.90 -14.28 26.29
CA SER A 315 0.00 -13.20 26.72
C SER A 315 -1.46 -13.40 26.31
N PHE A 316 -1.73 -14.21 25.27
CA PHE A 316 -3.10 -14.55 24.90
C PHE A 316 -3.89 -15.30 25.99
N ARG A 317 -3.22 -15.87 26.99
CA ARG A 317 -3.89 -16.50 28.14
C ARG A 317 -4.32 -15.51 29.23
N LEU A 318 -3.85 -14.26 29.14
CA LEU A 318 -4.20 -13.20 30.09
C LEU A 318 -5.57 -12.61 29.75
N PRO A 319 -6.33 -12.09 30.75
CA PRO A 319 -7.63 -11.45 30.50
C PRO A 319 -7.57 -10.27 29.54
N ASP A 320 -6.46 -9.52 29.56
CA ASP A 320 -6.21 -8.35 28.71
C ASP A 320 -5.51 -8.72 27.38
N ARG A 321 -5.28 -10.02 27.16
CA ARG A 321 -4.50 -10.58 26.04
C ARG A 321 -3.11 -9.94 25.87
N GLY A 322 -2.54 -9.32 26.91
CA GLY A 322 -1.26 -8.61 26.86
C GLY A 322 -1.33 -7.15 26.38
N LEU A 323 -2.52 -6.57 26.24
CA LEU A 323 -2.77 -5.16 25.94
C LEU A 323 -3.41 -4.49 27.15
N SER A 324 -2.66 -3.68 27.88
CA SER A 324 -3.14 -3.09 29.15
C SER A 324 -4.23 -2.03 28.91
N CYS A 325 -5.27 -2.05 29.74
CA CYS A 325 -6.35 -1.06 29.71
C CYS A 325 -5.83 0.33 30.14
N PRO A 326 -6.05 1.39 29.33
CA PRO A 326 -5.74 2.76 29.73
C PRO A 326 -6.44 3.18 31.04
N PRO A 327 -5.75 3.88 31.98
CA PRO A 327 -6.32 4.22 33.30
C PRO A 327 -7.63 5.01 33.26
N THR A 328 -7.83 5.81 32.20
CA THR A 328 -9.04 6.60 31.96
C THR A 328 -9.78 6.04 30.76
N CYS A 329 -9.92 4.73 30.60
CA CYS A 329 -10.80 4.16 29.58
C CYS A 329 -12.18 3.89 30.20
N PRO A 330 -13.31 4.28 29.58
CA PRO A 330 -14.62 3.88 30.06
C PRO A 330 -14.76 2.38 29.93
N LEU A 331 -15.39 1.75 30.93
CA LEU A 331 -15.54 0.30 30.97
C LEU A 331 -16.23 -0.24 29.72
N ASP A 332 -17.29 0.42 29.24
CA ASP A 332 -18.04 -0.03 28.06
C ASP A 332 -17.19 -0.03 26.77
N VAL A 333 -16.25 0.90 26.66
CA VAL A 333 -15.29 0.95 25.54
C VAL A 333 -14.26 -0.17 25.69
N TRP A 334 -13.77 -0.41 26.90
CA TRP A 334 -12.86 -1.53 27.18
C TRP A 334 -13.53 -2.89 26.92
N THR A 335 -14.81 -3.03 27.27
CA THR A 335 -15.59 -4.24 26.98
C THR A 335 -15.67 -4.49 25.49
N LEU A 336 -15.86 -3.46 24.65
CA LEU A 336 -15.81 -3.61 23.20
C LEU A 336 -14.44 -4.14 22.72
N VAL A 337 -13.34 -3.63 23.28
CA VAL A 337 -11.98 -4.13 22.98
C VAL A 337 -11.88 -5.61 23.35
N THR A 338 -12.24 -5.99 24.58
CA THR A 338 -12.11 -7.38 25.04
C THR A 338 -13.02 -8.34 24.27
N ASP A 339 -14.20 -7.90 23.84
CA ASP A 339 -15.10 -8.71 23.01
C ASP A 339 -14.51 -8.94 21.61
N CYS A 340 -13.86 -7.93 21.01
CA CYS A 340 -13.13 -8.08 19.76
C CYS A 340 -11.93 -9.05 19.90
N LEU A 341 -11.32 -9.09 21.08
CA LEU A 341 -10.18 -9.97 21.43
C LEU A 341 -10.61 -11.32 22.07
N ALA A 342 -11.90 -11.68 21.94
CA ALA A 342 -12.41 -12.97 22.38
C ALA A 342 -11.99 -14.12 21.45
N ASP A 343 -12.40 -15.34 21.79
CA ASP A 343 -12.25 -16.49 20.90
C ASP A 343 -13.06 -16.27 19.62
N PRO A 344 -12.62 -16.77 18.44
CA PRO A 344 -13.17 -16.37 17.14
C PRO A 344 -14.70 -16.40 17.03
N HIS A 345 -15.34 -17.43 17.56
CA HIS A 345 -16.80 -17.63 17.51
C HIS A 345 -17.60 -16.73 18.46
N MET A 346 -16.93 -16.10 19.44
CA MET A 346 -17.53 -15.16 20.40
C MET A 346 -17.34 -13.70 19.99
N ARG A 347 -16.48 -13.43 18.99
CA ARG A 347 -16.21 -12.07 18.53
C ARG A 347 -17.47 -11.44 17.91
N PRO A 348 -17.75 -10.16 18.18
CA PRO A 348 -18.88 -9.48 17.55
C PRO A 348 -18.64 -9.32 16.05
N ARG A 349 -19.71 -9.38 15.25
CA ARG A 349 -19.63 -9.23 13.79
C ARG A 349 -19.91 -7.79 13.36
N PHE A 350 -19.26 -7.36 12.26
CA PHE A 350 -19.56 -6.06 11.64
C PHE A 350 -20.89 -6.06 10.87
N SER A 351 -21.20 -7.16 10.19
CA SER A 351 -22.37 -7.33 9.32
C SER A 351 -23.63 -7.84 10.04
N SER A 352 -23.59 -8.04 11.37
CA SER A 352 -24.75 -8.50 12.13
C SER A 352 -25.91 -7.50 12.05
N SER A 353 -27.13 -8.00 11.89
CA SER A 353 -28.37 -7.21 11.95
C SER A 353 -28.84 -6.90 13.38
N THR A 354 -28.17 -7.47 14.39
CA THR A 354 -28.50 -7.26 15.80
C THR A 354 -27.85 -5.99 16.35
N ASN A 355 -28.40 -5.46 17.45
CA ASN A 355 -27.81 -4.32 18.18
C ASN A 355 -26.40 -4.62 18.74
N ALA A 356 -25.96 -5.89 18.71
CA ALA A 356 -24.64 -6.30 19.13
C ALA A 356 -23.54 -6.07 18.06
N SER A 357 -23.89 -5.54 16.88
CA SER A 357 -22.89 -5.26 15.84
C SER A 357 -21.89 -4.18 16.30
N ILE A 358 -20.64 -4.28 15.83
CA ILE A 358 -19.58 -3.33 16.17
C ILE A 358 -19.97 -1.87 15.82
N PRO A 359 -20.49 -1.57 14.62
CA PRO A 359 -20.89 -0.20 14.29
C PRO A 359 -22.02 0.34 15.18
N THR A 360 -23.00 -0.50 15.55
CA THR A 360 -24.09 -0.09 16.45
C THR A 360 -23.54 0.28 17.82
N ARG A 361 -22.69 -0.58 18.40
CA ARG A 361 -22.06 -0.34 19.70
C ARG A 361 -21.20 0.94 19.70
N LEU A 362 -20.43 1.17 18.64
CA LEU A 362 -19.63 2.40 18.50
C LEU A 362 -20.53 3.65 18.41
N SER A 363 -21.65 3.58 17.70
CA SER A 363 -22.63 4.67 17.62
C SER A 363 -23.23 4.97 19.00
N GLU A 364 -23.63 3.95 19.76
CA GLU A 364 -24.16 4.09 21.11
C GLU A 364 -23.14 4.72 22.06
N LEU A 365 -21.90 4.20 22.06
CA LEU A 365 -20.79 4.77 22.83
C LEU A 365 -20.52 6.23 22.46
N HIS A 366 -20.52 6.55 21.17
CA HIS A 366 -20.33 7.92 20.70
C HIS A 366 -21.46 8.84 21.21
N HIS A 367 -22.72 8.40 21.19
CA HIS A 367 -23.84 9.16 21.74
C HIS A 367 -23.74 9.39 23.25
N ILE A 368 -23.22 8.42 24.01
CA ILE A 368 -23.01 8.54 25.45
C ILE A 368 -21.90 9.55 25.78
N VAL A 369 -20.81 9.56 25.00
CA VAL A 369 -19.61 10.39 25.26
C VAL A 369 -19.70 11.78 24.62
N SER A 370 -20.57 12.00 23.63
CA SER A 370 -20.69 13.27 22.90
C SER A 370 -21.24 14.50 23.64
N PRO A 371 -22.13 14.40 24.65
CA PRO A 371 -22.72 15.58 25.29
C PRO A 371 -21.65 16.53 25.83
N ALA A 372 -21.80 17.83 25.54
CA ALA A 372 -20.77 18.87 25.73
C ALA A 372 -20.28 19.06 27.18
N LEU A 373 -20.98 18.50 28.16
CA LEU A 373 -20.60 18.54 29.58
C LEU A 373 -19.54 17.49 29.96
N PHE A 374 -19.31 16.47 29.12
CA PHE A 374 -18.33 15.42 29.37
C PHE A 374 -17.13 15.58 28.43
N LEU A 375 -16.07 16.21 28.94
CA LEU A 375 -14.75 16.11 28.31
C LEU A 375 -14.12 14.82 28.78
N TYR A 376 -13.75 13.98 27.82
CA TYR A 376 -13.09 12.70 28.08
C TYR A 376 -11.77 12.67 27.32
N PRO A 377 -10.75 13.43 27.80
CA PRO A 377 -9.46 13.48 27.16
C PRO A 377 -8.76 12.12 27.31
N ILE A 378 -8.21 11.62 26.21
CA ILE A 378 -7.38 10.43 26.23
C ILE A 378 -5.98 10.83 26.68
N PRO A 379 -5.42 10.22 27.74
CA PRO A 379 -4.09 10.55 28.22
C PRO A 379 -3.04 10.05 27.23
N ASN A 380 -2.03 10.88 26.97
CA ASN A 380 -0.85 10.45 26.22
C ASN A 380 -0.01 9.53 27.09
N GLN A 381 -0.17 8.22 26.91
CA GLN A 381 0.63 7.21 27.59
C GLN A 381 1.98 7.03 26.89
N SER A 382 2.99 6.54 27.61
CA SER A 382 4.28 6.21 27.00
C SER A 382 4.15 5.11 25.93
N VAL A 383 5.21 4.89 25.15
CA VAL A 383 5.21 3.89 24.07
C VAL A 383 5.04 2.45 24.60
N CYS A 384 5.34 2.19 25.88
CA CYS A 384 5.01 0.93 26.56
C CYS A 384 3.87 1.12 27.56
N THR A 385 2.80 0.38 27.38
CA THR A 385 1.69 0.30 28.36
C THR A 385 1.88 -0.81 29.40
N CYS A 386 3.01 -1.52 29.33
CA CYS A 386 3.30 -2.69 30.14
C CYS A 386 3.62 -2.32 31.61
N ALA A 387 3.09 -3.09 32.56
CA ALA A 387 3.44 -2.94 33.97
C ALA A 387 4.93 -3.26 34.26
N GLU A 388 5.53 -4.14 33.46
CA GLU A 388 6.88 -4.69 33.69
C GLU A 388 8.02 -3.71 33.42
N HIS A 389 7.86 -2.77 32.47
CA HIS A 389 8.97 -1.89 32.07
C HIS A 389 8.98 -0.53 32.76
N ASN A 390 8.09 -0.26 33.73
CA ASN A 390 8.03 0.98 34.51
C ASN A 390 8.26 2.26 33.67
N CYS A 391 7.71 2.27 32.44
CA CYS A 391 7.97 3.29 31.43
C CYS A 391 7.13 4.54 31.71
N HIS A 392 7.43 5.26 32.78
CA HIS A 392 6.81 6.55 33.08
C HIS A 392 7.41 7.72 32.29
N SER A 393 8.51 7.49 31.59
CA SER A 393 9.17 8.49 30.77
C SER A 393 8.62 8.44 29.34
N ILE A 394 7.90 9.48 28.93
CA ILE A 394 7.80 9.83 27.51
C ILE A 394 9.24 10.02 27.03
N PRO A 395 9.73 9.33 25.99
CA PRO A 395 11.08 9.57 25.50
C PRO A 395 11.18 11.04 25.08
N GLN A 396 12.02 11.81 25.79
CA GLN A 396 12.54 13.05 25.23
C GLN A 396 13.49 12.63 24.12
N TYR A 397 13.08 12.84 22.87
CA TYR A 397 13.95 12.67 21.71
C TYR A 397 14.86 13.88 21.55
#